data_AF-A0A2E8KMJ2-F1
#
_entry.id   AF-A0A2E8KMJ2-F1
#
_cell.length_a   1.000
_cell.length_b   1.000
_cell.length_c   1.000
_cell.angle_alpha   90.00
_cell.angle_beta   90.00
_cell.angle_gamma   90.00
#
_symmetry.space_group_name_H-M   'P 1'
#
loop_
_entity.id
_entity.type
_entity.pdbx_description
1 polymer ?
#
loop_
_entity_poly.entity_id
_entity_poly.type
_entity_poly.pdbx_seq_one_letter_code
_entity_poly.pdbx_strand_id
1 'polypeptide(L)'
;MRNSSSATIKSSGKDCYGRTLGYIFIEDQAINTMMVRMGMAWWYRRYDKTEELENAERYAKENKIGLWADENPIAPWDWRKGKR
;
A
#
# COMPACT_ATOMS: atom_id res chain seq x y z
N MET A 1 17.66 20.90 10.10
CA MET A 1 16.80 20.24 11.10
C MET A 1 16.74 18.75 10.74
N ARG A 2 17.23 17.84 11.59
CA ARG A 2 17.04 16.40 11.39
C ARG A 2 15.64 16.07 11.91
N ASN A 3 14.71 15.74 11.02
CA ASN A 3 13.42 15.17 11.42
C ASN A 3 13.68 13.75 11.91
N SER A 4 13.89 13.58 13.22
CA SER A 4 13.97 12.27 13.85
C SER A 4 12.56 11.79 14.19
N SER A 5 11.75 11.54 13.16
CA SER A 5 10.48 10.83 13.32
C SER A 5 10.80 9.35 13.53
N SER A 6 10.39 8.79 14.68
CA SER A 6 10.55 7.36 14.95
C SER A 6 9.51 6.58 14.12
N ALA A 7 9.97 5.56 13.39
CA ALA A 7 9.11 4.65 12.66
C ALA A 7 9.05 3.30 13.38
N THR A 8 7.83 2.82 13.64
CA THR A 8 7.56 1.53 14.27
C THR A 8 6.99 0.56 13.24
N ILE A 9 7.36 -0.72 13.35
CA ILE A 9 6.85 -1.76 12.46
C ILE A 9 5.97 -2.72 13.28
N LYS A 10 4.71 -2.87 12.88
CA LYS A 10 3.85 -3.97 13.33
C LYS A 10 4.01 -5.14 12.37
N SER A 11 4.94 -6.04 12.71
CA SER A 11 5.28 -7.21 11.90
C SER A 11 4.20 -8.29 11.99
N SER A 12 3.90 -8.94 10.85
CA SER A 12 3.05 -10.13 10.73
C SER A 12 3.85 -11.39 10.41
N GLY A 13 5.18 -11.30 10.35
CA GLY A 13 6.08 -12.43 10.10
C GLY A 13 7.07 -12.16 8.97
N LYS A 14 7.60 -13.24 8.39
CA LYS A 14 8.52 -13.18 7.26
C LYS A 14 7.97 -13.94 6.05
N ASP A 15 8.28 -13.46 4.85
CA ASP A 15 8.00 -14.19 3.62
C ASP A 15 9.03 -15.31 3.38
N CYS A 16 8.83 -16.09 2.31
CA CYS A 16 9.74 -17.17 1.91
C CYS A 16 11.15 -16.70 1.50
N TYR A 17 11.34 -15.39 1.31
CA TYR A 17 12.64 -14.77 1.02
C TYR A 17 13.28 -14.16 2.28
N GLY A 18 12.68 -14.34 3.47
CA GLY A 18 13.19 -13.84 4.74
C GLY A 18 12.91 -12.35 5.00
N ARG A 19 12.08 -11.69 4.19
CA ARG A 19 11.71 -10.28 4.34
C ARG A 19 10.62 -10.13 5.38
N THR A 20 10.72 -9.12 6.24
CA THR A 20 9.69 -8.81 7.23
C THR A 20 8.45 -8.22 6.54
N LEU A 21 7.29 -8.81 6.80
CA LEU A 21 5.99 -8.29 6.37
C LEU A 21 5.34 -7.56 7.53
N GLY A 22 4.72 -6.40 7.27
CA GLY A 22 4.06 -5.65 8.32
C GLY A 22 3.63 -4.26 7.90
N TYR A 23 3.02 -3.57 8.87
CA TYR A 23 2.62 -2.19 8.76
C TYR A 23 3.68 -1.27 9.35
N ILE A 24 4.00 -0.20 8.63
CA ILE A 24 4.86 0.86 9.13
C ILE A 24 3.96 1.95 9.71
N PHE A 25 4.29 2.37 10.93
CA PHE A 25 3.67 3.48 11.63
C PHE A 25 4.71 4.57 11.87
N ILE A 26 4.37 5.81 11.53
CA ILE A 26 5.11 6.98 12.01
C ILE A 26 4.15 7.70 12.95
N GLU A 27 4.57 7.86 14.21
CA GLU A 27 3.67 8.25 15.29
C GLU A 27 2.47 7.28 15.35
N ASP A 28 1.24 7.76 15.13
CA ASP A 28 0.02 6.94 15.11
C ASP A 28 -0.54 6.68 13.70
N GLN A 29 0.20 7.07 12.65
CA GLN A 29 -0.28 6.97 11.27
C GLN A 29 0.25 5.73 10.55
N ALA A 30 -0.68 4.89 10.06
CA ALA A 30 -0.37 3.76 9.20
C ALA A 30 0.06 4.24 7.80
N ILE A 31 1.37 4.15 7.52
CA ILE A 31 1.96 4.62 6.26
C ILE A 31 1.47 3.81 5.07
N ASN A 32 1.29 2.49 5.23
CA ASN A 32 0.78 1.62 4.17
C ASN A 32 -0.59 2.12 3.65
N THR A 33 -1.50 2.46 4.56
CA THR A 33 -2.83 2.98 4.23
C THR A 33 -2.75 4.34 3.56
N MET A 34 -1.85 5.22 4.05
CA MET A 34 -1.60 6.52 3.44
C MET A 34 -1.09 6.39 2.00
N MET A 35 -0.13 5.50 1.75
CA MET A 35 0.41 5.26 0.41
C MET A 35 -0.66 4.78 -0.57
N VAL A 36 -1.55 3.89 -0.14
CA VAL A 36 -2.69 3.44 -0.97
C VAL A 36 -3.65 4.60 -1.23
N ARG A 37 -3.99 5.38 -0.20
CA ARG A 37 -4.89 6.54 -0.33
C ARG A 37 -4.34 7.63 -1.26
N MET A 38 -3.02 7.83 -1.26
CA MET A 38 -2.32 8.75 -2.15
C MET A 38 -2.08 8.16 -3.55
N GLY A 39 -2.63 6.98 -3.84
CA GLY A 39 -2.48 6.33 -5.14
C GLY A 39 -1.04 5.93 -5.46
N MET A 40 -0.17 5.75 -4.46
CA MET A 40 1.24 5.36 -4.65
C MET A 40 1.44 3.84 -4.60
N ALA A 41 0.44 3.11 -4.11
CA ALA A 41 0.50 1.67 -3.93
C ALA A 41 -0.85 1.01 -4.21
N TRP A 42 -0.79 -0.27 -4.59
CA TRP A 42 -1.96 -1.13 -4.75
C TRP A 42 -2.28 -1.84 -3.44
N TRP A 43 -3.57 -1.95 -3.11
CA TRP A 43 -3.99 -2.79 -1.99
C TRP A 43 -3.97 -4.25 -2.40
N TYR A 44 -3.08 -5.03 -1.78
CA TYR A 44 -2.96 -6.44 -2.07
C TYR A 44 -3.88 -7.31 -1.18
N ARG A 45 -5.14 -7.44 -1.63
CA ARG A 45 -6.24 -8.20 -0.98
C ARG A 45 -5.91 -9.63 -0.51
N ARG A 46 -4.86 -10.24 -1.05
CA ARG A 46 -4.42 -11.59 -0.66
C ARG A 46 -3.84 -11.62 0.75
N TYR A 47 -3.09 -10.58 1.13
CA TYR A 47 -2.38 -10.53 2.41
C TYR A 47 -3.09 -9.66 3.44
N ASP A 48 -3.98 -8.79 2.99
CA ASP A 48 -4.71 -7.91 3.88
C ASP A 48 -6.15 -7.68 3.40
N LYS A 49 -7.11 -7.83 4.32
CA LYS A 49 -8.55 -7.71 4.06
C LYS A 49 -9.20 -6.60 4.91
N THR A 50 -8.41 -5.68 5.45
CA THR A 50 -8.91 -4.58 6.27
C THR A 50 -9.74 -3.61 5.44
N GLU A 51 -10.84 -3.11 6.03
CA GLU A 51 -11.70 -2.12 5.40
C GLU A 51 -10.96 -0.79 5.18
N GLU A 52 -9.95 -0.50 6.01
CA GLU A 52 -9.16 0.72 5.93
C GLU A 52 -8.39 0.83 4.60
N LEU A 53 -7.74 -0.26 4.16
CA LEU A 53 -7.04 -0.29 2.89
C LEU A 53 -8.00 -0.34 1.70
N GLU A 54 -9.14 -1.01 1.84
CA GLU A 54 -10.21 -1.00 0.84
C GLU A 54 -10.71 0.41 0.58
N ASN A 55 -11.08 1.11 1.65
CA ASN A 55 -11.58 2.47 1.60
C ASN A 55 -10.52 3.44 1.06
N ALA A 56 -9.24 3.24 1.43
CA ALA A 56 -8.13 4.03 0.90
C ALA A 56 -7.96 3.85 -0.61
N GLU A 57 -7.99 2.61 -1.11
CA GLU A 57 -7.84 2.33 -2.54
C GLU A 57 -9.04 2.87 -3.33
N ARG A 58 -10.25 2.67 -2.81
CA ARG A 58 -11.48 3.20 -3.41
C ARG A 58 -11.43 4.72 -3.52
N TYR A 59 -11.03 5.41 -2.45
CA TYR A 59 -10.86 6.86 -2.46
C TYR A 59 -9.87 7.32 -3.54
N ALA A 60 -8.71 6.65 -3.63
CA ALA A 60 -7.69 6.99 -4.62
C ALA A 60 -8.18 6.77 -6.07
N LYS A 61 -8.96 5.70 -6.32
CA LYS A 61 -9.59 5.41 -7.62
C LYS A 61 -10.63 6.45 -8.01
N GLU A 62 -11.58 6.73 -7.13
CA GLU A 62 -12.68 7.68 -7.37
C GLU A 62 -12.15 9.09 -7.68
N ASN A 63 -11.06 9.47 -7.03
CA ASN A 63 -10.43 10.79 -7.19
C ASN A 63 -9.28 10.79 -8.22
N LYS A 64 -9.03 9.68 -8.92
CA LYS A 64 -7.97 9.54 -9.93
C LYS A 64 -6.59 9.98 -9.43
N ILE A 65 -6.23 9.57 -8.22
CA ILE A 65 -4.99 10.00 -7.56
C ILE A 65 -3.83 9.06 -7.94
N GLY A 66 -2.66 9.61 -8.25
CA GLY A 66 -1.43 8.84 -8.45
C GLY A 66 -1.56 7.82 -9.59
N LEU A 67 -1.33 6.55 -9.29
CA LEU A 67 -1.46 5.42 -10.22
C LEU A 67 -2.85 5.38 -10.89
N TRP A 68 -3.89 5.89 -10.24
CA TRP A 68 -5.27 5.88 -10.75
C TRP A 68 -5.61 7.05 -11.68
N ALA A 69 -4.66 7.96 -11.93
CA ALA A 69 -4.80 8.98 -12.95
C ALA A 69 -4.66 8.40 -14.37
N ASP A 70 -4.00 7.24 -14.49
CA ASP A 70 -3.92 6.48 -15.73
C ASP A 70 -5.31 5.96 -16.13
N GLU A 71 -5.58 5.87 -17.43
CA GLU A 71 -6.83 5.32 -17.96
C GLU A 71 -6.94 3.81 -17.74
N ASN A 72 -5.82 3.09 -17.80
CA ASN A 72 -5.78 1.63 -17.66
C ASN A 72 -4.64 1.18 -16.73
N PRO A 73 -4.71 1.52 -15.43
CA PRO A 73 -3.68 1.12 -14.48
C PRO A 73 -3.69 -0.41 -14.31
N ILE A 74 -2.54 -1.04 -14.58
CA ILE A 74 -2.36 -2.49 -14.47
C ILE A 74 -1.74 -2.81 -13.11
N ALA A 75 -2.39 -3.68 -12.35
CA ALA A 75 -1.86 -4.13 -11.08
C ALA A 75 -0.54 -4.90 -11.25
N PRO A 76 0.43 -4.79 -10.32
CA PRO A 76 1.73 -5.45 -10.45
C PRO A 76 1.64 -6.98 -10.58
N TRP A 77 0.64 -7.61 -9.96
CA TRP A 77 0.42 -9.05 -10.11
C TRP A 77 -0.15 -9.44 -11.48
N ASP A 78 -0.92 -8.57 -12.14
CA ASP A 78 -1.43 -8.81 -13.48
C ASP A 78 -0.35 -8.54 -14.53
N TRP A 79 0.45 -7.49 -14.34
CA TRP A 79 1.63 -7.20 -15.17
C TRP A 79 2.64 -8.37 -15.13
N ARG A 80 2.92 -8.91 -13.93
CA ARG A 80 3.78 -10.10 -13.78
C ARG A 80 3.22 -11.35 -14.45
N LYS A 81 1.91 -11.43 -14.67
CA LYS A 81 1.25 -12.52 -15.42
C LYS A 81 1.21 -12.25 -16.93
N GLY A 82 1.79 -11.15 -17.40
CA GLY A 82 1.90 -10.82 -18.83
C GLY A 82 0.78 -9.94 -19.37
N LYS A 83 -0.11 -9.40 -18.53
CA LYS A 83 -1.11 -8.41 -18.96
C LYS A 83 -0.41 -7.11 -19.36
N ARG A 84 -0.75 -6.56 -20.52
CA ARG A 84 -0.23 -5.31 -21.08
C ARG A 84 -1.37 -4.46 -21.60
#